data_AF-A0A022MG38-F1
#
_entry.id   AF-A0A022MG38-F1
#
_cell.length_a   1.000
_cell.length_b   1.000
_cell.length_c   1.000
_cell.angle_alpha   90.00
_cell.angle_beta   90.00
_cell.angle_gamma   90.00
#
_symmetry.space_group_name_H-M   'P 1'
#
loop_
_entity.id
_entity.type
_entity.pdbx_description
1 polymer ?
#
loop_
_entity_poly.entity_id
_entity_poly.type
_entity_poly.pdbx_seq_one_letter_code
_entity_poly.pdbx_strand_id
1 'polypeptide(L)'
;MLSRRALLATAAATAAALPLTAAGTAAARSAPRALAAALPVALANNSGGSAPVYAYISGADTSGWPGFVTADGVFHRLPSPSSVLTPIPDYAIPLGASGSAPTRLTLRDYVIGGRVWFSTGRRIQFFVNPPGGNGGVPGLVQPGFTSTDPNWTTSWTFCEFTYNSANLYANISYVDMVALPVSMATTGAAGNQSVPALPSGALASIASGLRDQHAADGAPWDQLVATDSAGTVLRVLAPSHAPVDFGAYWRPYLDRVWDYYRTHTLTVDGQGSIGAYSGTVSGDVLTFAGLNTNGVPFTKPSAADIFGCASGPLYNSGADARSAVAARLAAALNRSSLLVSGGASQPSGVTPAQYYTESVTNHYARLVHRYASIGYAFPYDDVGPTGSAPVDGHLQDPAPASWTVTLGPGSGGTTPPGGGGTSAYSTVQAEDYSAQSGTQTEACSDTGGGRDVGYLAAGDWLKYASLDFGPTAPAQFLARVASGVGAGVSGAIRVRVDSPTGPQIAEIDLGDTGGWQSWRTVPANVTRAVTGVHDVYLTFEESTVEFVNVNWFTFTR
;
A
#
# COMPACT_ATOMS: atom_id res chain seq x y z
N MET A 1 -16.95 -12.97 -4.00
CA MET A 1 -16.27 -11.67 -4.14
C MET A 1 -15.96 -11.49 -5.62
N LEU A 2 -16.60 -10.51 -6.26
CA LEU A 2 -16.37 -10.22 -7.69
C LEU A 2 -15.15 -9.31 -7.76
N SER A 3 -14.03 -9.77 -8.32
CA SER A 3 -12.88 -8.89 -8.56
C SER A 3 -13.24 -7.83 -9.61
N ARG A 4 -12.56 -6.67 -9.61
CA ARG A 4 -12.71 -5.60 -10.63
C ARG A 4 -12.73 -6.16 -12.07
N ARG A 5 -12.01 -7.25 -12.29
CA ARG A 5 -11.93 -7.99 -13.56
C ARG A 5 -13.26 -8.60 -14.02
N ALA A 6 -14.06 -9.14 -13.10
CA ALA A 6 -15.40 -9.64 -13.41
C ALA A 6 -16.38 -8.50 -13.71
N LEU A 7 -16.17 -7.32 -13.10
CA LEU A 7 -17.03 -6.15 -13.28
C LEU A 7 -16.83 -5.43 -14.62
N LEU A 8 -15.59 -5.39 -15.13
CA LEU A 8 -15.29 -4.80 -16.44
C LEU A 8 -15.76 -5.70 -17.62
N ALA A 9 -15.78 -7.02 -17.43
CA ALA A 9 -16.24 -7.96 -18.45
C ALA A 9 -17.77 -7.96 -18.65
N THR A 10 -18.56 -7.67 -17.61
CA THR A 10 -20.04 -7.64 -17.70
C THR A 10 -20.58 -6.40 -18.39
N ALA A 11 -19.84 -5.29 -18.43
CA ALA A 11 -20.24 -4.07 -19.14
C ALA A 11 -20.16 -4.21 -20.68
N ALA A 12 -19.40 -5.17 -21.22
CA ALA A 12 -19.21 -5.34 -22.66
C ALA A 12 -20.18 -6.34 -23.33
N ALA A 13 -21.00 -7.07 -22.56
CA ALA A 13 -21.74 -8.24 -23.05
C ALA A 13 -23.25 -8.01 -23.35
N THR A 14 -23.70 -6.79 -23.64
CA THR A 14 -25.10 -6.54 -24.06
C THR A 14 -25.20 -5.86 -25.43
N ALA A 15 -24.74 -6.57 -26.47
CA ALA A 15 -25.11 -6.28 -27.85
C ALA A 15 -25.09 -7.55 -28.70
N ALA A 16 -26.09 -8.41 -28.52
CA ALA A 16 -26.44 -9.43 -29.51
C ALA A 16 -27.96 -9.57 -29.57
N ALA A 17 -28.56 -8.88 -30.53
CA ALA A 17 -29.95 -9.08 -30.91
C ALA A 17 -30.08 -10.43 -31.65
N LEU A 18 -30.95 -11.31 -31.18
CA LEU A 18 -31.47 -12.44 -31.95
C LEU A 18 -32.99 -12.60 -31.68
N PRO A 19 -33.77 -13.04 -32.68
CA PRO A 19 -35.21 -12.80 -32.74
C PRO A 19 -36.02 -13.77 -31.86
N LEU A 20 -37.13 -13.25 -31.32
CA LEU A 20 -38.15 -14.01 -30.59
C LEU A 20 -38.88 -15.00 -31.49
N THR A 21 -39.12 -16.21 -30.96
CA THR A 21 -40.34 -16.98 -31.22
C THR A 21 -40.98 -17.41 -29.89
N ALA A 22 -42.31 -17.31 -29.88
CA ALA A 22 -43.28 -17.46 -28.78
C ALA A 22 -43.31 -18.88 -28.15
N ALA A 23 -43.92 -19.20 -27.00
CA ALA A 23 -44.81 -18.54 -26.04
C ALA A 23 -44.76 -19.35 -24.72
N GLY A 24 -45.05 -18.70 -23.58
CA GLY A 24 -45.28 -19.38 -22.31
C GLY A 24 -45.62 -18.38 -21.21
N THR A 25 -46.91 -18.24 -20.90
CA THR A 25 -47.45 -17.34 -19.88
C THR A 25 -47.01 -17.76 -18.47
N ALA A 26 -46.17 -16.97 -17.82
CA ALA A 26 -45.94 -17.04 -16.38
C ALA A 26 -46.00 -15.61 -15.80
N ALA A 27 -46.72 -15.49 -14.68
CA ALA A 27 -47.13 -14.25 -14.05
C ALA A 27 -46.00 -13.20 -13.93
N ALA A 28 -46.29 -11.99 -14.38
CA ALA A 28 -45.44 -10.82 -14.23
C ALA A 28 -45.26 -10.51 -12.74
N ARG A 29 -44.17 -11.01 -12.14
CA ARG A 29 -43.56 -10.34 -11.00
C ARG A 29 -43.02 -9.02 -11.53
N SER A 30 -43.57 -7.91 -11.06
CA SER A 30 -43.02 -6.58 -11.28
C SER A 30 -41.52 -6.61 -10.99
N ALA A 31 -40.72 -6.46 -12.04
CA ALA A 31 -39.29 -6.20 -11.88
C ALA A 31 -39.14 -4.97 -10.97
N PRO A 32 -38.22 -4.97 -9.99
CA PRO A 32 -37.96 -3.77 -9.23
C PRO A 32 -37.54 -2.68 -10.21
N ARG A 33 -38.29 -1.58 -10.21
CA ARG A 33 -37.98 -0.35 -10.94
C ARG A 33 -36.50 -0.03 -10.68
N ALA A 34 -35.68 0.07 -11.72
CA ALA A 34 -34.30 0.51 -11.58
C ALA A 34 -34.30 1.79 -10.74
N LEU A 35 -33.64 1.75 -9.57
CA LEU A 35 -33.42 2.96 -8.79
C LEU A 35 -32.76 3.97 -9.72
N ALA A 36 -33.37 5.14 -9.87
CA ALA A 36 -32.67 6.26 -10.50
C ALA A 36 -31.34 6.45 -9.75
N ALA A 37 -30.25 6.67 -10.48
CA ALA A 37 -28.95 6.91 -9.87
C ALA A 37 -29.08 8.11 -8.90
N ALA A 38 -28.81 7.84 -7.63
CA ALA A 38 -28.97 8.80 -6.54
C ALA A 38 -28.10 8.35 -5.38
N LEU A 39 -26.80 8.64 -5.45
CA LEU A 39 -25.85 8.32 -4.38
C LEU A 39 -25.40 9.61 -3.68
N PRO A 40 -25.81 9.84 -2.43
CA PRO A 40 -25.24 10.90 -1.61
C PRO A 40 -23.73 10.70 -1.42
N VAL A 41 -22.96 11.73 -1.79
CA VAL A 41 -21.50 11.78 -1.66
C VAL A 41 -21.08 12.92 -0.75
N ALA A 42 -20.16 12.63 0.18
CA ALA A 42 -19.49 13.60 1.01
C ALA A 42 -17.99 13.66 0.67
N LEU A 43 -17.51 14.85 0.30
CA LEU A 43 -16.10 15.13 0.05
C LEU A 43 -15.55 15.91 1.24
N ALA A 44 -14.69 15.27 2.04
CA ALA A 44 -14.14 15.85 3.25
C ALA A 44 -12.67 16.26 3.08
N ASN A 45 -12.30 17.35 3.74
CA ASN A 45 -10.92 17.83 3.81
C ASN A 45 -10.40 17.67 5.24
N ASN A 46 -9.48 16.74 5.44
CA ASN A 46 -8.73 16.51 6.68
C ASN A 46 -7.23 16.52 6.41
N SER A 47 -6.79 17.32 5.44
CA SER A 47 -5.38 17.43 5.04
C SER A 47 -4.46 17.96 6.13
N GLY A 48 -5.00 18.62 7.17
CA GLY A 48 -4.23 19.29 8.23
C GLY A 48 -3.59 20.61 7.80
N GLY A 49 -3.65 20.96 6.50
CA GLY A 49 -3.06 22.17 5.94
C GLY A 49 -4.04 23.34 5.84
N SER A 50 -3.48 24.54 5.70
CA SER A 50 -4.22 25.79 5.43
C SER A 50 -4.40 26.09 3.93
N ALA A 51 -3.74 25.33 3.06
CA ALA A 51 -3.83 25.51 1.62
C ALA A 51 -5.26 25.18 1.13
N PRO A 52 -5.79 25.92 0.13
CA PRO A 52 -7.06 25.58 -0.51
C PRO A 52 -7.06 24.14 -1.04
N VAL A 53 -8.18 23.43 -0.90
CA VAL A 53 -8.33 22.06 -1.41
C VAL A 53 -9.43 22.02 -2.46
N TYR A 54 -9.12 21.36 -3.58
CA TYR A 54 -10.05 21.16 -4.68
C TYR A 54 -10.25 19.67 -4.90
N ALA A 55 -11.50 19.24 -5.02
CA ALA A 55 -11.85 17.90 -5.45
C ALA A 55 -12.34 17.88 -6.91
N TYR A 56 -12.22 16.73 -7.57
CA TYR A 56 -12.77 16.50 -8.90
C TYR A 56 -13.35 15.09 -8.96
N ILE A 57 -14.48 14.91 -9.63
CA ILE A 57 -15.05 13.58 -9.89
C ILE A 57 -15.07 13.38 -11.40
N SER A 58 -14.12 12.58 -11.92
CA SER A 58 -14.04 12.26 -13.35
C SER A 58 -14.49 10.83 -13.59
N GLY A 59 -14.86 10.51 -14.83
CA GLY A 59 -15.08 9.13 -15.27
C GLY A 59 -15.69 9.08 -16.65
N ALA A 60 -16.39 8.00 -16.94
CA ALA A 60 -17.21 7.87 -18.14
C ALA A 60 -18.68 7.64 -17.77
N ASP A 61 -19.59 8.00 -18.66
CA ASP A 61 -20.98 7.56 -18.54
C ASP A 61 -21.15 6.10 -19.00
N THR A 62 -22.39 5.61 -19.00
CA THR A 62 -22.71 4.23 -19.41
C THR A 62 -22.44 3.93 -20.89
N SER A 63 -22.20 4.94 -21.73
CA SER A 63 -21.77 4.78 -23.13
C SER A 63 -20.25 4.82 -23.30
N GLY A 64 -19.50 5.01 -22.21
CA GLY A 64 -18.05 5.16 -22.22
C GLY A 64 -17.58 6.59 -22.48
N TRP A 65 -18.48 7.56 -22.61
CA TRP A 65 -18.10 8.94 -22.94
C TRP A 65 -17.50 9.64 -21.71
N PRO A 66 -16.28 10.24 -21.81
CA PRO A 66 -15.61 10.81 -20.64
C PRO A 66 -16.25 12.12 -20.20
N GLY A 67 -16.17 12.40 -18.89
CA GLY A 67 -16.81 13.56 -18.29
C GLY A 67 -16.43 13.78 -16.84
N PHE A 68 -17.03 14.82 -16.27
CA PHE A 68 -16.87 15.21 -14.88
C PHE A 68 -18.24 15.44 -14.23
N VAL A 69 -18.33 15.11 -12.95
CA VAL A 69 -19.48 15.50 -12.12
C VAL A 69 -19.18 16.84 -11.47
N THR A 70 -20.15 17.77 -11.51
CA THR A 70 -20.02 19.07 -10.82
C THR A 70 -20.67 19.05 -9.44
N ALA A 71 -20.61 20.16 -8.70
CA ALA A 71 -21.15 20.27 -7.35
C ALA A 71 -22.68 20.07 -7.26
N ASP A 72 -23.41 20.16 -8.38
CA ASP A 72 -24.86 19.85 -8.44
C ASP A 72 -25.16 18.33 -8.52
N GLY A 73 -24.11 17.52 -8.72
CA GLY A 73 -24.17 16.07 -8.82
C GLY A 73 -24.49 15.51 -10.21
N VAL A 74 -24.51 16.36 -11.24
CA VAL A 74 -24.78 15.99 -12.64
C VAL A 74 -23.48 15.67 -13.39
N PHE A 75 -23.51 14.64 -14.24
CA PHE A 75 -22.39 14.28 -15.11
C PHE A 75 -22.38 15.11 -16.40
N HIS A 76 -21.27 15.78 -16.68
CA HIS A 76 -21.03 16.59 -17.87
C HIS A 76 -20.03 15.89 -18.79
N ARG A 77 -20.51 15.47 -19.96
CA ARG A 77 -19.67 14.93 -21.04
C ARG A 77 -18.67 16.00 -21.51
N LEU A 78 -17.44 15.57 -21.76
CA LEU A 78 -16.44 16.41 -22.42
C LEU A 78 -16.75 16.54 -23.91
N PRO A 79 -16.47 17.69 -24.53
CA PRO A 79 -16.56 17.83 -25.98
C PRO A 79 -15.51 16.94 -26.66
N SER A 80 -15.80 16.50 -27.89
CA SER A 80 -14.78 15.87 -28.74
C SER A 80 -13.88 16.94 -29.34
N PRO A 81 -12.58 16.96 -29.03
CA PRO A 81 -11.66 17.94 -29.60
C PRO A 81 -11.20 17.51 -31.00
N SER A 82 -10.55 18.43 -31.72
CA SER A 82 -9.84 18.14 -32.98
C SER A 82 -8.34 17.92 -32.80
N SER A 83 -7.78 18.31 -31.64
CA SER A 83 -6.34 18.26 -31.34
C SER A 83 -6.08 17.49 -30.05
N VAL A 84 -4.93 16.81 -29.97
CA VAL A 84 -4.46 16.19 -28.72
C VAL A 84 -4.10 17.26 -27.70
N LEU A 85 -4.16 16.90 -26.41
CA LEU A 85 -3.88 17.76 -25.27
C LEU A 85 -4.70 19.07 -25.31
N THR A 86 -5.97 18.98 -25.73
CA THR A 86 -6.87 20.14 -25.72
C THR A 86 -7.29 20.42 -24.27
N PRO A 87 -7.03 21.62 -23.71
CA PRO A 87 -7.47 21.96 -22.36
C PRO A 87 -8.98 21.89 -22.21
N ILE A 88 -9.46 21.42 -21.06
CA ILE A 88 -10.90 21.38 -20.75
C ILE A 88 -11.28 22.45 -19.72
N PRO A 89 -12.58 22.78 -19.58
CA PRO A 89 -13.06 23.61 -18.48
C PRO A 89 -12.64 23.05 -17.11
N ASP A 90 -12.51 23.93 -16.14
CA ASP A 90 -12.19 23.54 -14.77
C ASP A 90 -13.44 23.04 -14.03
N TYR A 91 -13.44 21.76 -13.68
CA TYR A 91 -14.51 21.08 -12.95
C TYR A 91 -14.24 20.97 -11.44
N ALA A 92 -13.37 21.84 -10.89
CA ALA A 92 -13.05 21.84 -9.47
C ALA A 92 -14.29 22.03 -8.59
N ILE A 93 -14.39 21.18 -7.56
CA ILE A 93 -15.31 21.32 -6.43
C ILE A 93 -14.47 21.83 -5.24
N PRO A 94 -14.53 23.13 -4.91
CA PRO A 94 -13.77 23.66 -3.77
C PRO A 94 -14.27 23.05 -2.46
N LEU A 95 -13.35 22.63 -1.59
CA LEU A 95 -13.68 22.15 -0.26
C LEU A 95 -13.44 23.23 0.78
N GLY A 96 -14.13 23.11 1.92
CA GLY A 96 -13.85 23.95 3.09
C GLY A 96 -12.46 23.70 3.69
N ALA A 97 -12.11 24.50 4.70
CA ALA A 97 -10.87 24.35 5.45
C ALA A 97 -10.70 22.94 6.06
N SER A 98 -9.48 22.54 6.40
CA SER A 98 -9.27 21.24 7.05
C SER A 98 -10.10 21.11 8.34
N GLY A 99 -10.78 19.96 8.51
CA GLY A 99 -11.68 19.69 9.64
C GLY A 99 -13.06 20.35 9.55
N SER A 100 -13.34 21.10 8.47
CA SER A 100 -14.67 21.69 8.25
C SER A 100 -15.69 20.65 7.78
N ALA A 101 -16.97 21.04 7.76
CA ALA A 101 -18.03 20.17 7.27
C ALA A 101 -17.76 19.75 5.82
N PRO A 102 -18.03 18.48 5.45
CA PRO A 102 -17.78 17.99 4.11
C PRO A 102 -18.65 18.71 3.09
N THR A 103 -18.12 18.89 1.88
CA THR A 103 -18.92 19.32 0.73
C THR A 103 -19.79 18.15 0.27
N ARG A 104 -21.09 18.38 0.14
CA ARG A 104 -22.07 17.32 -0.16
C ARG A 104 -22.67 17.53 -1.54
N LEU A 105 -22.78 16.44 -2.29
CA LEU A 105 -23.48 16.35 -3.56
C LEU A 105 -24.20 15.00 -3.64
N THR A 106 -25.10 14.85 -4.59
CA THR A 106 -25.74 13.55 -4.88
C THR A 106 -25.42 13.18 -6.30
N LEU A 107 -24.68 12.09 -6.53
CA LEU A 107 -24.48 11.57 -7.88
C LEU A 107 -25.84 11.20 -8.48
N ARG A 108 -26.25 11.92 -9.52
CA ARG A 108 -27.53 11.72 -10.22
C ARG A 108 -27.41 10.79 -11.43
N ASP A 109 -26.17 10.49 -11.80
CA ASP A 109 -25.81 9.69 -12.96
C ASP A 109 -24.84 8.58 -12.54
N TYR A 110 -24.82 7.49 -13.30
CA TYR A 110 -23.80 6.46 -13.15
C TYR A 110 -22.47 6.94 -13.71
N VAL A 111 -21.38 6.62 -13.00
CA VAL A 111 -20.02 6.99 -13.38
C VAL A 111 -19.17 5.72 -13.38
N ILE A 112 -18.69 5.36 -14.57
CA ILE A 112 -17.95 4.13 -14.85
C ILE A 112 -16.46 4.45 -14.93
N GLY A 113 -15.62 3.63 -14.29
CA GLY A 113 -14.17 3.82 -14.30
C GLY A 113 -13.74 5.20 -13.80
N GLY A 114 -14.43 5.70 -12.78
CA GLY A 114 -14.24 7.04 -12.26
C GLY A 114 -13.07 7.17 -11.28
N ARG A 115 -12.70 8.42 -11.02
CA ARG A 115 -11.72 8.82 -10.00
C ARG A 115 -12.27 10.02 -9.22
N VAL A 116 -12.10 9.97 -7.90
CA VAL A 116 -12.24 11.16 -7.04
C VAL A 116 -10.84 11.68 -6.78
N TRP A 117 -10.52 12.82 -7.37
CA TRP A 117 -9.24 13.49 -7.21
C TRP A 117 -9.31 14.52 -6.10
N PHE A 118 -8.17 14.75 -5.47
CA PHE A 118 -7.94 15.91 -4.62
C PHE A 118 -6.65 16.59 -5.01
N SER A 119 -6.61 17.91 -4.85
CA SER A 119 -5.40 18.71 -4.97
C SER A 119 -5.33 19.78 -3.89
N THR A 120 -4.11 20.13 -3.46
CA THR A 120 -3.88 21.15 -2.44
C THR A 120 -3.08 22.33 -3.02
N GLY A 121 -3.47 23.54 -2.64
CA GLY A 121 -2.84 24.81 -3.06
C GLY A 121 -3.11 25.21 -4.52
N ARG A 122 -3.08 24.25 -5.45
CA ARG A 122 -3.24 24.46 -6.89
C ARG A 122 -4.31 23.54 -7.45
N ARG A 123 -5.01 24.00 -8.49
CA ARG A 123 -5.98 23.22 -9.25
C ARG A 123 -5.26 22.23 -10.18
N ILE A 124 -5.93 21.13 -10.53
CA ILE A 124 -5.44 20.17 -11.51
C ILE A 124 -5.85 20.64 -12.92
N GLN A 125 -4.91 20.61 -13.85
CA GLN A 125 -5.15 20.85 -15.27
C GLN A 125 -5.36 19.51 -15.99
N PHE A 126 -6.56 19.32 -16.53
CA PHE A 126 -6.92 18.17 -17.34
C PHE A 126 -6.96 18.55 -18.83
N PHE A 127 -6.83 17.53 -19.69
CA PHE A 127 -6.95 17.69 -21.14
C PHE A 127 -7.85 16.61 -21.73
N VAL A 128 -8.25 16.79 -22.98
CA VAL A 128 -8.97 15.78 -23.76
C VAL A 128 -8.29 15.59 -25.11
N ASN A 129 -8.19 14.33 -25.53
CA ASN A 129 -7.71 13.92 -26.84
C ASN A 129 -8.89 13.55 -27.74
N PRO A 130 -8.75 13.71 -29.08
CA PRO A 130 -9.75 13.23 -30.02
C PRO A 130 -9.93 11.71 -29.89
N PRO A 131 -11.06 11.15 -30.36
CA PRO A 131 -11.21 9.72 -30.51
C PRO A 131 -10.01 9.12 -31.25
N GLY A 132 -9.56 7.94 -30.82
CA GLY A 132 -8.46 7.24 -31.49
C GLY A 132 -8.77 6.91 -32.95
N GLY A 133 -7.75 6.57 -33.74
CA GLY A 133 -7.85 6.36 -35.20
C GLY A 133 -8.81 5.26 -35.67
N ASN A 134 -9.38 4.47 -34.77
CA ASN A 134 -10.36 3.41 -35.06
C ASN A 134 -11.83 3.84 -34.82
N GLY A 135 -12.08 5.13 -34.59
CA GLY A 135 -13.38 5.64 -34.13
C GLY A 135 -13.58 5.42 -32.62
N GLY A 136 -14.59 6.07 -32.04
CA GLY A 136 -14.92 5.93 -30.62
C GLY A 136 -15.24 7.25 -29.92
N VAL A 137 -15.07 7.26 -28.61
CA VAL A 137 -15.25 8.43 -27.74
C VAL A 137 -13.92 9.17 -27.52
N PRO A 138 -13.94 10.46 -27.14
CA PRO A 138 -12.73 11.19 -26.76
C PRO A 138 -11.97 10.53 -25.61
N GLY A 139 -10.68 10.83 -25.46
CA GLY A 139 -9.87 10.34 -24.35
C GLY A 139 -9.62 11.42 -23.30
N LEU A 140 -10.06 11.23 -22.06
CA LEU A 140 -9.63 12.09 -20.93
C LEU A 140 -8.13 11.87 -20.67
N VAL A 141 -7.36 12.95 -20.71
CA VAL A 141 -5.96 12.97 -20.32
C VAL A 141 -5.89 13.38 -18.85
N GLN A 142 -5.43 12.44 -18.04
CA GLN A 142 -5.28 12.59 -16.59
C GLN A 142 -3.86 13.09 -16.25
N PRO A 143 -3.61 13.58 -15.02
CA PRO A 143 -2.28 13.95 -14.58
C PRO A 143 -1.25 12.84 -14.86
N GLY A 144 -0.19 13.19 -15.58
CA GLY A 144 0.91 12.30 -15.92
C GLY A 144 1.95 12.17 -14.81
N PHE A 145 2.76 11.11 -14.92
CA PHE A 145 3.85 10.78 -13.98
C PHE A 145 5.23 11.24 -14.48
N THR A 146 5.27 12.19 -15.41
CA THR A 146 6.51 12.75 -15.95
C THR A 146 6.72 14.18 -15.48
N SER A 147 7.99 14.59 -15.36
CA SER A 147 8.35 15.96 -14.94
C SER A 147 7.91 17.07 -15.89
N THR A 148 7.55 16.70 -17.12
CA THR A 148 7.00 17.59 -18.14
C THR A 148 5.49 17.82 -18.01
N ASP A 149 4.79 17.04 -17.18
CA ASP A 149 3.36 17.22 -16.95
C ASP A 149 3.09 18.55 -16.22
N PRO A 150 2.08 19.34 -16.64
CA PRO A 150 1.76 20.61 -15.98
C PRO A 150 1.34 20.45 -14.51
N ASN A 151 0.91 19.25 -14.11
CA ASN A 151 0.53 18.90 -12.74
C ASN A 151 1.68 18.27 -11.94
N TRP A 152 2.90 18.19 -12.48
CA TRP A 152 4.04 17.55 -11.80
C TRP A 152 4.31 18.18 -10.42
N THR A 153 4.25 19.50 -10.33
CA THR A 153 4.47 20.25 -9.08
C THR A 153 3.19 20.57 -8.30
N THR A 154 2.03 20.08 -8.76
CA THR A 154 0.78 20.19 -8.01
C THR A 154 0.70 19.02 -7.04
N SER A 155 0.39 19.24 -5.77
CA SER A 155 0.14 18.14 -4.83
C SER A 155 -1.27 17.58 -5.06
N TRP A 156 -1.37 16.36 -5.57
CA TRP A 156 -2.65 15.70 -5.87
C TRP A 156 -2.61 14.19 -5.57
N THR A 157 -3.79 13.63 -5.35
CA THR A 157 -4.04 12.20 -5.06
C THR A 157 -5.41 11.80 -5.60
N PHE A 158 -5.74 10.51 -5.63
CA PHE A 158 -7.05 10.04 -6.04
C PHE A 158 -7.43 8.69 -5.41
N CYS A 159 -8.73 8.39 -5.39
CA CYS A 159 -9.24 7.01 -5.30
C CYS A 159 -10.04 6.67 -6.56
N GLU A 160 -10.13 5.39 -6.88
CA GLU A 160 -10.88 4.89 -8.04
C GLU A 160 -12.28 4.44 -7.63
N PHE A 161 -13.25 4.50 -8.54
CA PHE A 161 -14.56 3.92 -8.33
C PHE A 161 -15.29 3.55 -9.62
N THR A 162 -16.35 2.78 -9.48
CA THR A 162 -17.39 2.57 -10.47
C THR A 162 -18.71 2.56 -9.73
N TYR A 163 -19.62 3.44 -10.13
CA TYR A 163 -21.00 3.47 -9.65
C TYR A 163 -21.93 3.20 -10.83
N ASN A 164 -22.62 2.06 -10.79
CA ASN A 164 -23.55 1.63 -11.82
C ASN A 164 -24.84 1.08 -11.19
N SER A 165 -25.73 0.53 -12.00
CA SER A 165 -27.01 -0.01 -11.53
C SER A 165 -26.91 -1.25 -10.64
N ALA A 166 -25.73 -1.87 -10.55
CA ALA A 166 -25.50 -3.10 -9.81
C ALA A 166 -24.68 -2.90 -8.53
N ASN A 167 -23.79 -1.88 -8.47
CA ASN A 167 -23.02 -1.57 -7.28
C ASN A 167 -22.33 -0.20 -7.33
N LEU A 168 -21.88 0.23 -6.16
CA LEU A 168 -20.64 0.99 -5.98
C LEU A 168 -19.50 0.01 -5.71
N TYR A 169 -18.44 0.08 -6.51
CA TYR A 169 -17.13 -0.47 -6.18
C TYR A 169 -16.15 0.69 -6.14
N ALA A 170 -15.41 0.86 -5.04
CA ALA A 170 -14.38 1.90 -4.92
C ALA A 170 -13.12 1.29 -4.33
N ASN A 171 -11.93 1.84 -4.65
CA ASN A 171 -10.67 1.35 -4.11
C ASN A 171 -9.62 2.46 -3.97
N ILE A 172 -8.74 2.30 -2.98
CA ILE A 172 -7.48 3.03 -2.86
C ILE A 172 -6.36 2.09 -3.29
N SER A 173 -5.49 2.56 -4.16
CA SER A 173 -4.41 1.77 -4.76
C SER A 173 -3.13 2.60 -4.80
N TYR A 174 -2.01 1.94 -4.49
CA TYR A 174 -0.65 2.47 -4.60
C TYR A 174 0.10 1.85 -5.80
N VAL A 175 -0.62 1.23 -6.74
CA VAL A 175 -0.04 0.63 -7.96
C VAL A 175 0.64 1.67 -8.85
N ASP A 176 0.13 2.91 -8.83
CA ASP A 176 0.71 4.00 -9.60
C ASP A 176 1.66 4.87 -8.77
N MET A 177 1.23 5.21 -7.55
CA MET A 177 1.99 6.08 -6.64
C MET A 177 1.46 6.03 -5.21
N VAL A 178 2.30 6.45 -4.27
CA VAL A 178 1.90 6.96 -2.96
C VAL A 178 1.89 8.49 -3.02
N ALA A 179 0.80 9.13 -2.60
CA ALA A 179 0.69 10.58 -2.52
C ALA A 179 0.01 10.98 -1.20
N LEU A 180 -0.65 12.15 -1.18
CA LEU A 180 -1.45 12.54 -0.02
C LEU A 180 -2.46 11.44 0.34
N PRO A 181 -2.65 11.14 1.65
CA PRO A 181 -3.53 10.07 2.07
C PRO A 181 -4.98 10.32 1.66
N VAL A 182 -5.70 9.27 1.29
CA VAL A 182 -7.14 9.28 1.05
C VAL A 182 -7.75 8.15 1.86
N SER A 183 -8.90 8.40 2.48
CA SER A 183 -9.75 7.36 3.06
C SER A 183 -11.14 7.40 2.44
N MET A 184 -11.87 6.30 2.56
CA MET A 184 -13.25 6.25 2.11
C MET A 184 -14.11 5.37 3.02
N ALA A 185 -15.40 5.71 3.10
CA ALA A 185 -16.39 4.94 3.85
C ALA A 185 -17.72 4.90 3.11
N THR A 186 -18.42 3.80 3.20
CA THR A 186 -19.77 3.65 2.62
C THR A 186 -20.73 3.06 3.65
N THR A 187 -21.99 3.46 3.55
CA THR A 187 -23.11 2.78 4.20
C THR A 187 -24.07 2.28 3.12
N GLY A 188 -24.79 1.20 3.37
CA GLY A 188 -25.72 0.65 2.39
C GLY A 188 -26.12 -0.78 2.71
N ALA A 189 -26.54 -1.51 1.69
CA ALA A 189 -27.03 -2.88 1.84
C ALA A 189 -25.94 -3.88 2.25
N ALA A 190 -24.67 -3.59 1.98
CA ALA A 190 -23.54 -4.40 2.43
C ALA A 190 -23.04 -4.00 3.84
N GLY A 191 -23.77 -3.12 4.53
CA GLY A 191 -23.40 -2.61 5.85
C GLY A 191 -22.39 -1.47 5.79
N ASN A 192 -21.88 -1.07 6.96
CA ASN A 192 -20.86 -0.04 7.04
C ASN A 192 -19.50 -0.62 6.67
N GLN A 193 -18.82 0.02 5.72
CA GLN A 193 -17.49 -0.37 5.27
C GLN A 193 -16.58 0.85 5.26
N SER A 194 -15.28 0.64 5.49
CA SER A 194 -14.27 1.70 5.46
C SER A 194 -12.94 1.20 4.97
N VAL A 195 -12.25 2.03 4.18
CA VAL A 195 -10.84 1.85 3.82
C VAL A 195 -10.07 3.01 4.43
N PRO A 196 -9.14 2.74 5.38
CA PRO A 196 -8.38 3.77 6.05
C PRO A 196 -7.39 4.45 5.11
N ALA A 197 -7.02 5.67 5.48
CA ALA A 197 -5.95 6.40 4.83
C ALA A 197 -4.59 5.84 5.25
N LEU A 198 -3.55 6.11 4.46
CA LEU A 198 -2.19 6.00 4.95
C LEU A 198 -2.01 6.82 6.24
N PRO A 199 -1.28 6.31 7.23
CA PRO A 199 -0.95 7.07 8.43
C PRO A 199 -0.26 8.39 8.10
N SER A 200 -0.41 9.37 9.00
CA SER A 200 0.34 10.62 8.90
C SER A 200 1.85 10.34 8.84
N GLY A 201 2.57 11.08 8.00
CA GLY A 201 4.01 10.89 7.80
C GLY A 201 4.40 9.72 6.89
N ALA A 202 3.50 8.77 6.59
CA ALA A 202 3.84 7.59 5.80
C ALA A 202 4.45 7.92 4.42
N LEU A 203 3.93 8.93 3.71
CA LEU A 203 4.50 9.38 2.44
C LEU A 203 5.97 9.80 2.58
N ALA A 204 6.30 10.56 3.62
CA ALA A 204 7.66 11.01 3.87
C ALA A 204 8.57 9.84 4.29
N SER A 205 8.07 8.93 5.12
CA SER A 205 8.84 7.76 5.56
C SER A 205 9.12 6.77 4.42
N ILE A 206 8.15 6.56 3.52
CA ILE A 206 8.35 5.75 2.31
C ILE A 206 9.41 6.41 1.41
N ALA A 207 9.33 7.72 1.20
CA ALA A 207 10.32 8.46 0.42
C ALA A 207 11.73 8.38 1.03
N SER A 208 11.86 8.52 2.36
CA SER A 208 13.14 8.34 3.06
C SER A 208 13.66 6.92 2.88
N GLY A 209 12.84 5.91 3.15
CA GLY A 209 13.24 4.51 3.04
C GLY A 209 13.69 4.13 1.62
N LEU A 210 13.14 4.75 0.58
CA LEU A 210 13.60 4.54 -0.79
C LEU A 210 14.95 5.22 -1.08
N ARG A 211 15.21 6.40 -0.52
CA ARG A 211 16.53 7.05 -0.62
C ARG A 211 17.58 6.25 0.14
N ASP A 212 17.24 5.74 1.31
CA ASP A 212 18.12 4.87 2.09
C ASP A 212 18.40 3.56 1.35
N GLN A 213 17.38 2.99 0.69
CA GLN A 213 17.54 1.81 -0.15
C GLN A 213 18.47 2.07 -1.35
N HIS A 214 18.31 3.20 -2.05
CA HIS A 214 19.22 3.61 -3.11
C HIS A 214 20.66 3.74 -2.60
N ALA A 215 20.87 4.35 -1.43
CA ALA A 215 22.19 4.45 -0.82
C ALA A 215 22.81 3.08 -0.49
N ALA A 216 21.97 2.07 -0.19
CA ALA A 216 22.41 0.73 0.14
C ALA A 216 22.76 -0.14 -1.08
N ASP A 217 21.99 -0.07 -2.17
CA ASP A 217 22.12 -0.98 -3.32
C ASP A 217 22.44 -0.30 -4.66
N GLY A 218 22.39 1.03 -4.73
CA GLY A 218 22.63 1.82 -5.94
C GLY A 218 21.52 1.74 -7.00
N ALA A 219 20.45 0.98 -6.78
CA ALA A 219 19.30 0.92 -7.68
C ALA A 219 18.49 2.23 -7.58
N PRO A 220 17.76 2.64 -8.64
CA PRO A 220 17.19 3.99 -8.74
C PRO A 220 15.91 4.21 -7.92
N TRP A 221 15.89 3.76 -6.67
CA TRP A 221 14.77 3.91 -5.73
C TRP A 221 14.51 5.37 -5.36
N ASP A 222 15.55 6.18 -5.24
CA ASP A 222 15.49 7.62 -4.96
C ASP A 222 14.79 8.40 -6.08
N GLN A 223 14.96 7.97 -7.34
CA GLN A 223 14.34 8.57 -8.52
C GLN A 223 12.81 8.38 -8.57
N LEU A 224 12.25 7.53 -7.71
CA LEU A 224 10.81 7.39 -7.56
C LEU A 224 10.20 8.55 -6.74
N VAL A 225 11.02 9.30 -6.01
CA VAL A 225 10.56 10.36 -5.10
C VAL A 225 10.42 11.68 -5.86
N ALA A 226 9.18 12.11 -6.11
CA ALA A 226 8.90 13.39 -6.72
C ALA A 226 8.72 14.48 -5.65
N THR A 227 9.43 15.59 -5.83
CA THR A 227 9.45 16.72 -4.90
C THR A 227 9.05 18.04 -5.58
N ASP A 228 8.62 19.01 -4.79
CA ASP A 228 8.54 20.40 -5.25
C ASP A 228 9.93 21.07 -5.26
N SER A 229 9.98 22.34 -5.69
CA SER A 229 11.22 23.12 -5.73
C SER A 229 11.84 23.40 -4.35
N ALA A 230 11.09 23.20 -3.27
CA ALA A 230 11.58 23.33 -1.90
C ALA A 230 12.07 21.98 -1.32
N GLY A 231 11.98 20.88 -2.08
CA GLY A 231 12.35 19.54 -1.65
C GLY A 231 11.26 18.81 -0.87
N THR A 232 10.05 19.38 -0.76
CA THR A 232 8.90 18.72 -0.12
C THR A 232 8.47 17.53 -0.96
N VAL A 233 8.32 16.36 -0.35
CA VAL A 233 7.82 15.17 -1.05
C VAL A 233 6.36 15.38 -1.44
N LEU A 234 6.08 15.33 -2.75
CA LEU A 234 4.73 15.44 -3.29
C LEU A 234 4.09 14.08 -3.50
N ARG A 235 4.88 13.11 -3.97
CA ARG A 235 4.48 11.73 -4.23
C ARG A 235 5.71 10.83 -4.37
N VAL A 236 5.49 9.53 -4.22
CA VAL A 236 6.44 8.47 -4.55
C VAL A 236 5.81 7.65 -5.67
N LEU A 237 6.44 7.59 -6.83
CA LEU A 237 5.99 6.81 -7.97
C LEU A 237 6.21 5.32 -7.71
N ALA A 238 5.29 4.48 -8.17
CA ALA A 238 5.57 3.05 -8.24
C ALA A 238 6.67 2.79 -9.27
N PRO A 239 7.48 1.71 -9.12
CA PRO A 239 8.57 1.42 -10.05
C PRO A 239 8.14 1.19 -11.51
N SER A 240 6.88 0.84 -11.76
CA SER A 240 6.29 0.76 -13.10
C SER A 240 6.22 2.10 -13.82
N HIS A 241 6.24 3.21 -13.07
CA HIS A 241 6.27 4.58 -13.56
C HIS A 241 7.63 5.26 -13.32
N ALA A 242 8.68 4.47 -13.04
CA ALA A 242 10.01 5.01 -12.80
C ALA A 242 10.48 5.85 -14.01
N PRO A 243 11.08 7.04 -13.78
CA PRO A 243 11.63 7.85 -14.86
C PRO A 243 12.88 7.23 -15.48
N VAL A 244 13.44 6.19 -14.86
CA VAL A 244 14.65 5.48 -15.26
C VAL A 244 14.43 3.97 -15.17
N ASP A 245 15.11 3.23 -16.04
CA ASP A 245 15.06 1.77 -16.04
C ASP A 245 15.87 1.18 -14.88
N PHE A 246 15.31 0.17 -14.21
CA PHE A 246 16.01 -0.63 -13.20
C PHE A 246 16.98 -1.65 -13.82
N GLY A 247 16.95 -1.83 -15.15
CA GLY A 247 17.91 -2.62 -15.91
C GLY A 247 18.02 -4.05 -15.39
N ALA A 248 19.24 -4.44 -14.99
CA ALA A 248 19.56 -5.79 -14.52
C ALA A 248 19.30 -6.02 -13.01
N TYR A 249 18.62 -5.10 -12.31
CA TYR A 249 18.37 -5.19 -10.86
C TYR A 249 17.90 -6.59 -10.39
N TRP A 250 16.95 -7.19 -11.11
CA TRP A 250 16.39 -8.50 -10.76
C TRP A 250 17.27 -9.69 -11.13
N ARG A 251 18.32 -9.50 -11.95
CA ARG A 251 19.10 -10.58 -12.54
C ARG A 251 19.71 -11.54 -11.50
N PRO A 252 20.33 -11.07 -10.39
CA PRO A 252 20.90 -11.97 -9.39
C PRO A 252 19.85 -12.87 -8.72
N TYR A 253 18.64 -12.37 -8.49
CA TYR A 253 17.54 -13.16 -7.94
C TYR A 253 16.99 -14.15 -8.97
N LEU A 254 16.73 -13.70 -10.19
CA LEU A 254 16.21 -14.54 -11.27
C LEU A 254 17.16 -15.66 -11.67
N ASP A 255 18.48 -15.43 -11.64
CA ASP A 255 19.46 -16.48 -11.92
C ASP A 255 19.40 -17.59 -10.86
N ARG A 256 19.29 -17.24 -9.57
CA ARG A 256 19.09 -18.22 -8.48
C ARG A 256 17.76 -18.96 -8.60
N VAL A 257 16.66 -18.25 -8.83
CA VAL A 257 15.33 -18.85 -9.02
C VAL A 257 15.35 -19.85 -10.16
N TRP A 258 15.85 -19.46 -11.33
CA TRP A 258 15.85 -20.34 -12.49
C TRP A 258 16.76 -21.54 -12.29
N ASP A 259 17.91 -21.36 -11.64
CA ASP A 259 18.82 -22.47 -11.37
C ASP A 259 18.22 -23.48 -10.39
N TYR A 260 17.64 -22.99 -9.29
CA TYR A 260 16.99 -23.84 -8.29
C TYR A 260 15.88 -24.71 -8.91
N TYR A 261 15.02 -24.12 -9.73
CA TYR A 261 13.90 -24.82 -10.36
C TYR A 261 14.27 -25.66 -11.59
N ARG A 262 15.57 -25.81 -11.94
CA ARG A 262 16.00 -26.85 -12.90
C ARG A 262 15.84 -28.25 -12.33
N THR A 263 16.09 -28.41 -11.03
CA THR A 263 16.05 -29.69 -10.33
C THR A 263 14.95 -29.78 -9.28
N HIS A 264 14.27 -28.67 -8.99
CA HIS A 264 13.13 -28.62 -8.08
C HIS A 264 11.85 -28.25 -8.83
N THR A 265 10.73 -28.82 -8.39
CA THR A 265 9.41 -28.50 -8.94
C THR A 265 8.85 -27.25 -8.27
N LEU A 266 8.42 -26.27 -9.07
CA LEU A 266 7.56 -25.17 -8.63
C LEU A 266 6.10 -25.54 -8.89
N THR A 267 5.25 -25.48 -7.89
CA THR A 267 3.81 -25.62 -8.03
C THR A 267 3.13 -24.25 -7.86
N VAL A 268 2.35 -23.85 -8.86
CA VAL A 268 1.56 -22.62 -8.85
C VAL A 268 0.08 -22.97 -8.91
N ASP A 269 -0.64 -22.69 -7.82
CA ASP A 269 -2.09 -22.78 -7.75
C ASP A 269 -2.73 -21.56 -8.42
N GLY A 270 -3.39 -21.78 -9.56
CA GLY A 270 -4.19 -20.76 -10.24
C GLY A 270 -5.46 -20.39 -9.48
N GLN A 271 -5.80 -21.14 -8.42
CA GLN A 271 -6.93 -21.01 -7.51
C GLN A 271 -8.30 -21.19 -8.19
N GLY A 272 -9.31 -21.52 -7.38
CA GLY A 272 -10.66 -21.81 -7.87
C GLY A 272 -10.69 -23.03 -8.79
N SER A 273 -11.43 -22.94 -9.90
CA SER A 273 -11.56 -24.04 -10.87
C SER A 273 -10.34 -24.23 -11.79
N ILE A 274 -9.36 -23.34 -11.73
CA ILE A 274 -8.16 -23.41 -12.57
C ILE A 274 -7.19 -24.49 -12.05
N GLY A 275 -7.12 -24.65 -10.73
CA GLY A 275 -6.26 -25.65 -10.09
C GLY A 275 -4.77 -25.33 -10.18
N ALA A 276 -3.96 -26.31 -9.76
CA ALA A 276 -2.51 -26.17 -9.63
C ALA A 276 -1.74 -26.74 -10.82
N TYR A 277 -0.64 -26.06 -11.16
CA TYR A 277 0.27 -26.43 -12.23
C TYR A 277 1.68 -26.56 -11.70
N SER A 278 2.33 -27.66 -12.04
CA SER A 278 3.72 -27.92 -11.67
C SER A 278 4.64 -27.67 -12.85
N GLY A 279 5.78 -27.04 -12.58
CA GLY A 279 6.76 -26.69 -13.59
C GLY A 279 8.20 -26.79 -13.11
N THR A 280 9.08 -26.98 -14.08
CA THR A 280 10.54 -26.99 -13.91
C THR A 280 11.18 -26.15 -15.00
N VAL A 281 12.41 -25.70 -14.76
CA VAL A 281 13.18 -24.95 -15.75
C VAL A 281 13.87 -25.93 -16.69
N SER A 282 13.61 -25.79 -17.98
CA SER A 282 14.32 -26.48 -19.06
C SER A 282 14.95 -25.44 -19.98
N GLY A 283 16.27 -25.51 -20.16
CA GLY A 283 17.05 -24.42 -20.72
C GLY A 283 16.94 -23.15 -19.87
N ASP A 284 16.34 -22.09 -20.44
CA ASP A 284 16.04 -20.82 -19.77
C ASP A 284 14.53 -20.55 -19.63
N VAL A 285 13.69 -21.56 -19.83
CA VAL A 285 12.23 -21.44 -19.77
C VAL A 285 11.69 -22.25 -18.59
N LEU A 286 10.97 -21.57 -17.69
CA LEU A 286 10.16 -22.22 -16.68
C LEU A 286 8.91 -22.82 -17.37
N THR A 287 8.86 -24.14 -17.43
CA THR A 287 7.84 -24.86 -18.19
C THR A 287 6.85 -25.53 -17.26
N PHE A 288 5.57 -25.16 -17.37
CA PHE A 288 4.47 -25.80 -16.67
C PHE A 288 3.79 -26.81 -17.60
N ALA A 289 3.52 -28.01 -17.10
CA ALA A 289 2.83 -29.02 -17.90
C ALA A 289 1.46 -28.50 -18.37
N GLY A 290 1.22 -28.50 -19.68
CA GLY A 290 -0.05 -28.03 -20.27
C GLY A 290 -0.22 -26.51 -20.37
N LEU A 291 0.71 -25.71 -19.83
CA LEU A 291 0.72 -24.25 -19.92
C LEU A 291 2.03 -23.80 -20.55
N ASN A 292 1.96 -23.40 -21.83
CA ASN A 292 3.01 -22.80 -22.69
C ASN A 292 2.71 -23.07 -24.18
N THR A 293 1.60 -23.75 -24.51
CA THR A 293 1.16 -24.10 -25.87
C THR A 293 0.69 -22.90 -26.69
N ASN A 294 0.48 -21.74 -26.06
CA ASN A 294 0.06 -20.49 -26.67
C ASN A 294 1.22 -19.59 -27.13
N GLY A 295 2.47 -20.06 -27.04
CA GLY A 295 3.64 -19.37 -27.60
C GLY A 295 4.25 -18.23 -26.77
N VAL A 296 3.80 -18.03 -25.52
CA VAL A 296 4.37 -17.01 -24.61
C VAL A 296 5.07 -17.70 -23.42
N PRO A 297 6.35 -18.10 -23.57
CA PRO A 297 7.08 -18.87 -22.56
C PRO A 297 7.36 -18.04 -21.29
N PHE A 298 7.41 -18.70 -20.13
CA PHE A 298 7.91 -18.08 -18.90
C PHE A 298 9.46 -18.05 -18.89
N THR A 299 10.03 -17.19 -19.73
CA THR A 299 11.45 -16.82 -19.68
C THR A 299 11.73 -15.93 -18.47
N LYS A 300 13.01 -15.65 -18.18
CA LYS A 300 13.39 -14.68 -17.15
C LYS A 300 12.80 -13.30 -17.50
N PRO A 301 11.93 -12.70 -16.67
CA PRO A 301 11.35 -11.38 -16.92
C PRO A 301 12.39 -10.26 -16.76
N SER A 302 12.12 -9.12 -17.41
CA SER A 302 12.79 -7.85 -17.14
C SER A 302 12.26 -7.19 -15.86
N ALA A 303 12.91 -6.12 -15.40
CA ALA A 303 12.41 -5.31 -14.29
C ALA A 303 11.03 -4.70 -14.60
N ALA A 304 10.83 -4.20 -15.83
CA ALA A 304 9.55 -3.67 -16.28
C ALA A 304 8.44 -4.73 -16.27
N ASP A 305 8.75 -5.97 -16.67
CA ASP A 305 7.79 -7.07 -16.63
C ASP A 305 7.36 -7.39 -15.18
N ILE A 306 8.32 -7.41 -14.24
CA ILE A 306 8.04 -7.70 -12.82
C ILE A 306 7.22 -6.58 -12.19
N PHE A 307 7.68 -5.32 -12.29
CA PHE A 307 6.99 -4.20 -11.63
C PHE A 307 5.63 -3.90 -12.27
N GLY A 308 5.52 -4.02 -13.59
CA GLY A 308 4.28 -3.73 -14.32
C GLY A 308 3.31 -4.90 -14.42
N CYS A 309 3.78 -6.15 -14.24
CA CYS A 309 2.98 -7.38 -14.32
C CYS A 309 2.15 -7.53 -15.61
N ALA A 310 2.51 -6.83 -16.68
CA ALA A 310 1.64 -6.66 -17.85
C ALA A 310 2.30 -7.02 -19.18
N SER A 311 3.58 -7.43 -19.17
CA SER A 311 4.36 -7.67 -20.38
C SER A 311 5.24 -8.92 -20.26
N GLY A 312 5.87 -9.26 -21.40
CA GLY A 312 6.81 -10.36 -21.50
C GLY A 312 6.25 -11.68 -20.95
N PRO A 313 7.01 -12.44 -20.15
CA PRO A 313 6.56 -13.72 -19.59
C PRO A 313 5.46 -13.55 -18.53
N LEU A 314 5.16 -12.34 -18.06
CA LEU A 314 4.11 -12.06 -17.07
C LEU A 314 2.82 -11.50 -17.69
N TYR A 315 2.76 -11.37 -19.02
CA TYR A 315 1.57 -10.92 -19.74
C TYR A 315 0.30 -11.73 -19.38
N ASN A 316 -0.81 -11.03 -19.17
CA ASN A 316 -2.05 -11.64 -18.71
C ASN A 316 -3.22 -11.21 -19.62
N SER A 317 -3.65 -12.11 -20.51
CA SER A 317 -4.74 -11.86 -21.47
C SER A 317 -6.13 -12.03 -20.90
N GLY A 318 -6.31 -12.82 -19.83
CA GLY A 318 -7.68 -13.19 -19.49
C GLY A 318 -7.87 -14.25 -18.42
N ALA A 319 -9.02 -14.90 -18.53
CA ALA A 319 -9.49 -15.95 -17.63
C ALA A 319 -8.87 -17.33 -17.93
N ASP A 320 -7.76 -17.38 -18.68
CA ASP A 320 -7.06 -18.63 -18.97
C ASP A 320 -6.09 -19.03 -17.84
N ALA A 321 -5.75 -20.32 -17.80
CA ALA A 321 -4.89 -20.86 -16.76
C ALA A 321 -3.46 -20.30 -16.80
N ARG A 322 -2.93 -19.96 -17.98
CA ARG A 322 -1.61 -19.33 -18.11
C ARG A 322 -1.60 -17.97 -17.43
N SER A 323 -2.61 -17.17 -17.68
CA SER A 323 -2.85 -15.85 -17.10
C SER A 323 -3.00 -15.93 -15.58
N ALA A 324 -3.68 -16.96 -15.07
CA ALA A 324 -3.75 -17.19 -13.63
C ALA A 324 -2.38 -17.51 -13.03
N VAL A 325 -1.59 -18.40 -13.66
CA VAL A 325 -0.22 -18.72 -13.23
C VAL A 325 0.69 -17.49 -13.33
N ALA A 326 0.58 -16.70 -14.40
CA ALA A 326 1.36 -15.47 -14.60
C ALA A 326 1.12 -14.45 -13.48
N ALA A 327 -0.13 -14.25 -13.05
CA ALA A 327 -0.44 -13.37 -11.93
C ALA A 327 0.21 -13.84 -10.62
N ARG A 328 0.22 -15.15 -10.34
CA ARG A 328 0.84 -15.70 -9.12
C ARG A 328 2.36 -15.60 -9.18
N LEU A 329 2.96 -15.86 -10.34
CA LEU A 329 4.39 -15.66 -10.56
C LEU A 329 4.78 -14.18 -10.42
N ALA A 330 3.99 -13.27 -10.97
CA ALA A 330 4.22 -11.83 -10.84
C ALA A 330 4.20 -11.39 -9.37
N ALA A 331 3.22 -11.85 -8.59
CA ALA A 331 3.16 -11.58 -7.16
C ALA A 331 4.34 -12.18 -6.38
N ALA A 332 4.71 -13.44 -6.68
CA ALA A 332 5.82 -14.10 -6.03
C ALA A 332 7.17 -13.43 -6.34
N LEU A 333 7.36 -12.97 -7.58
CA LEU A 333 8.56 -12.23 -8.00
C LEU A 333 8.65 -10.86 -7.35
N ASN A 334 7.56 -10.08 -7.33
CA ASN A 334 7.55 -8.78 -6.63
C ASN A 334 7.89 -8.92 -5.15
N ARG A 335 7.44 -10.00 -4.50
CA ARG A 335 7.69 -10.31 -3.08
C ARG A 335 9.00 -11.07 -2.84
N SER A 336 9.72 -11.43 -3.90
CA SER A 336 10.89 -12.30 -3.87
C SER A 336 10.68 -13.60 -3.08
N SER A 337 9.49 -14.18 -3.16
CA SER A 337 9.07 -15.31 -2.32
C SER A 337 9.35 -16.70 -2.90
N LEU A 338 9.95 -16.81 -4.09
CA LEU A 338 10.15 -18.10 -4.75
C LEU A 338 11.26 -18.95 -4.13
N LEU A 339 12.17 -18.39 -3.33
CA LEU A 339 13.30 -19.11 -2.73
C LEU A 339 13.21 -19.25 -1.20
N VAL A 340 12.20 -18.63 -0.57
CA VAL A 340 11.98 -18.78 0.88
C VAL A 340 11.41 -20.15 1.21
N SER A 341 11.42 -20.53 2.49
CA SER A 341 10.78 -21.78 2.93
C SER A 341 9.31 -21.82 2.51
N GLY A 342 8.90 -22.88 1.81
CA GLY A 342 7.55 -23.02 1.22
C GLY A 342 7.35 -22.32 -0.13
N GLY A 343 8.35 -21.55 -0.61
CA GLY A 343 8.32 -20.78 -1.85
C GLY A 343 8.10 -21.59 -3.13
N ALA A 344 8.35 -22.90 -3.09
CA ALA A 344 8.05 -23.84 -4.17
C ALA A 344 6.54 -24.14 -4.34
N SER A 345 5.69 -23.65 -3.44
CA SER A 345 4.24 -23.76 -3.51
C SER A 345 3.61 -22.37 -3.45
N GLN A 346 3.17 -21.83 -4.59
CA GLN A 346 2.62 -20.48 -4.68
C GLN A 346 1.10 -20.53 -4.93
N PRO A 347 0.31 -19.59 -4.37
CA PRO A 347 0.72 -18.56 -3.41
C PRO A 347 0.69 -19.07 -1.95
N SER A 348 0.09 -20.22 -1.68
CA SER A 348 -0.29 -20.65 -0.34
C SER A 348 0.84 -21.21 0.53
N GLY A 349 2.00 -21.51 -0.05
CA GLY A 349 3.18 -21.97 0.69
C GLY A 349 3.97 -20.86 1.37
N VAL A 350 3.63 -19.59 1.13
CA VAL A 350 4.33 -18.43 1.70
C VAL A 350 3.35 -17.54 2.46
N THR A 351 3.78 -17.07 3.63
CA THR A 351 3.02 -16.14 4.46
C THR A 351 3.50 -14.69 4.28
N PRO A 352 2.69 -13.67 4.60
CA PRO A 352 3.10 -12.27 4.52
C PRO A 352 4.40 -11.93 5.27
N ALA A 353 4.69 -12.62 6.37
CA ALA A 353 5.93 -12.43 7.14
C ALA A 353 7.20 -12.83 6.37
N GLN A 354 7.07 -13.60 5.29
CA GLN A 354 8.18 -14.06 4.44
C GLN A 354 8.29 -13.25 3.14
N TYR A 355 7.45 -12.23 2.95
CA TYR A 355 7.57 -11.35 1.78
C TYR A 355 8.73 -10.38 1.98
N TYR A 356 9.42 -10.03 0.89
CA TYR A 356 10.46 -9.00 0.85
C TYR A 356 11.67 -9.26 1.76
N THR A 357 11.95 -10.52 2.11
CA THR A 357 13.09 -10.91 2.97
C THR A 357 14.39 -11.08 2.18
N GLU A 358 14.31 -11.16 0.86
CA GLU A 358 15.49 -11.20 -0.03
C GLU A 358 16.03 -9.79 -0.29
N SER A 359 17.35 -9.69 -0.49
CA SER A 359 18.02 -8.41 -0.76
C SER A 359 17.60 -7.77 -2.09
N VAL A 360 17.25 -8.59 -3.10
CA VAL A 360 16.68 -8.13 -4.36
C VAL A 360 15.19 -8.36 -4.30
N THR A 361 14.42 -7.28 -4.09
CA THR A 361 12.96 -7.32 -4.02
C THR A 361 12.31 -6.02 -4.46
N ASN A 362 10.97 -5.96 -4.50
CA ASN A 362 10.25 -4.71 -4.74
C ASN A 362 10.24 -3.88 -3.44
N HIS A 363 11.28 -3.06 -3.24
CA HIS A 363 11.41 -2.25 -2.02
C HIS A 363 10.36 -1.14 -1.90
N TYR A 364 9.80 -0.66 -3.01
CA TYR A 364 8.62 0.20 -2.98
C TYR A 364 7.45 -0.51 -2.30
N ALA A 365 7.10 -1.72 -2.76
CA ALA A 365 6.00 -2.47 -2.16
C ALA A 365 6.25 -2.85 -0.70
N ARG A 366 7.48 -3.27 -0.37
CA ARG A 366 7.91 -3.52 1.02
C ARG A 366 7.64 -2.31 1.93
N LEU A 367 7.99 -1.11 1.48
CA LEU A 367 7.80 0.12 2.25
C LEU A 367 6.33 0.53 2.29
N VAL A 368 5.58 0.39 1.20
CA VAL A 368 4.13 0.63 1.20
C VAL A 368 3.44 -0.27 2.21
N HIS A 369 3.69 -1.58 2.20
CA HIS A 369 3.09 -2.54 3.15
C HIS A 369 3.54 -2.36 4.59
N ARG A 370 4.68 -1.70 4.84
CA ARG A 370 5.10 -1.33 6.20
C ARG A 370 4.13 -0.32 6.83
N TYR A 371 3.53 0.56 6.04
CA TYR A 371 2.68 1.66 6.55
C TYR A 371 1.19 1.52 6.19
N ALA A 372 0.87 0.90 5.05
CA ALA A 372 -0.49 0.67 4.61
C ALA A 372 -1.04 -0.61 5.24
N SER A 373 -2.16 -0.49 5.95
CA SER A 373 -2.89 -1.67 6.45
C SER A 373 -3.70 -2.39 5.37
N ILE A 374 -3.97 -1.71 4.24
CA ILE A 374 -4.73 -2.22 3.11
C ILE A 374 -4.42 -1.40 1.85
N GLY A 375 -4.59 -2.00 0.66
CA GLY A 375 -4.37 -1.38 -0.64
C GLY A 375 -3.26 -2.06 -1.42
N TYR A 376 -3.33 -1.94 -2.75
CA TYR A 376 -2.38 -2.57 -3.67
C TYR A 376 -1.08 -1.79 -3.80
N ALA A 377 0.07 -2.43 -3.65
CA ALA A 377 1.36 -1.80 -3.95
C ALA A 377 1.87 -2.07 -5.38
N PHE A 378 1.36 -3.11 -6.05
CA PHE A 378 1.68 -3.48 -7.42
C PHE A 378 0.53 -4.31 -8.01
N PRO A 379 0.45 -4.51 -9.34
CA PRO A 379 -0.63 -5.33 -9.91
C PRO A 379 -0.52 -6.78 -9.43
N TYR A 380 -1.65 -7.41 -9.10
CA TYR A 380 -1.74 -8.75 -8.51
C TYR A 380 -1.28 -8.87 -7.05
N ASP A 381 -1.20 -7.75 -6.32
CA ASP A 381 -0.94 -7.77 -4.88
C ASP A 381 -2.13 -8.33 -4.06
N ASP A 382 -3.32 -8.51 -4.66
CA ASP A 382 -4.42 -9.33 -4.12
C ASP A 382 -4.13 -10.83 -4.13
N VAL A 383 -3.14 -11.29 -4.89
CA VAL A 383 -2.74 -12.71 -4.84
C VAL A 383 -2.21 -12.99 -3.44
N GLY A 384 -2.88 -13.88 -2.71
CA GLY A 384 -2.46 -14.35 -1.40
C GLY A 384 -2.82 -15.81 -1.21
N PRO A 385 -2.42 -16.40 -0.07
CA PRO A 385 -2.81 -17.76 0.30
C PRO A 385 -4.32 -17.96 0.15
N THR A 386 -4.72 -19.13 -0.36
CA THR A 386 -6.14 -19.44 -0.59
C THR A 386 -6.95 -19.25 0.69
N GLY A 387 -8.02 -18.46 0.60
CA GLY A 387 -8.89 -18.12 1.73
C GLY A 387 -8.47 -16.89 2.55
N SER A 388 -7.38 -16.22 2.18
CA SER A 388 -6.98 -14.95 2.81
C SER A 388 -8.05 -13.88 2.65
N ALA A 389 -8.13 -12.98 3.63
CA ALA A 389 -8.98 -11.81 3.53
C ALA A 389 -8.52 -10.91 2.37
N PRO A 390 -9.46 -10.22 1.68
CA PRO A 390 -9.09 -9.23 0.68
C PRO A 390 -8.25 -8.11 1.28
N VAL A 391 -7.17 -7.75 0.61
CA VAL A 391 -6.26 -6.66 0.99
C VAL A 391 -6.24 -5.53 -0.04
N ASP A 392 -7.20 -5.55 -0.95
CA ASP A 392 -7.27 -4.71 -2.15
C ASP A 392 -7.71 -3.26 -1.92
N GLY A 393 -7.97 -2.90 -0.66
CA GLY A 393 -8.31 -1.53 -0.29
C GLY A 393 -9.63 -1.09 -0.89
N HIS A 394 -10.58 -2.02 -1.06
CA HIS A 394 -11.85 -1.77 -1.72
C HIS A 394 -13.04 -1.67 -0.76
N LEU A 395 -14.09 -1.00 -1.25
CA LEU A 395 -15.45 -1.05 -0.74
C LEU A 395 -16.35 -1.57 -1.86
N GLN A 396 -17.32 -2.41 -1.53
CA GLN A 396 -18.34 -2.84 -2.50
C GLN A 396 -19.72 -2.88 -1.87
N ASP A 397 -20.67 -2.13 -2.41
CA ASP A 397 -22.05 -2.12 -1.95
C ASP A 397 -23.02 -2.19 -3.15
N PRO A 398 -23.94 -3.18 -3.20
CA PRO A 398 -24.92 -3.30 -4.28
C PRO A 398 -26.04 -2.25 -4.24
N ALA A 399 -26.26 -1.61 -3.08
CA ALA A 399 -27.23 -0.54 -2.90
C ALA A 399 -26.70 0.47 -1.87
N PRO A 400 -25.69 1.29 -2.25
CA PRO A 400 -25.07 2.25 -1.36
C PRO A 400 -26.07 3.35 -0.96
N ALA A 401 -26.17 3.63 0.32
CA ALA A 401 -26.97 4.71 0.88
C ALA A 401 -26.17 6.02 1.01
N SER A 402 -24.86 5.94 1.25
CA SER A 402 -23.96 7.09 1.23
C SER A 402 -22.52 6.68 1.00
N TRP A 403 -21.73 7.56 0.38
CA TRP A 403 -20.30 7.38 0.19
C TRP A 403 -19.54 8.64 0.63
N THR A 404 -18.52 8.46 1.45
CA THR A 404 -17.64 9.54 1.91
C THR A 404 -16.24 9.28 1.40
N VAL A 405 -15.61 10.30 0.81
CA VAL A 405 -14.20 10.29 0.42
C VAL A 405 -13.52 11.46 1.11
N THR A 406 -12.41 11.18 1.77
CA THR A 406 -11.73 12.15 2.63
C THR A 406 -10.28 12.28 2.22
N LEU A 407 -9.84 13.51 1.92
CA LEU A 407 -8.43 13.84 1.81
C LEU A 407 -7.80 13.95 3.20
N GLY A 408 -6.60 13.38 3.35
CA GLY A 408 -5.81 13.39 4.57
C GLY A 408 -6.07 12.17 5.45
N PRO A 409 -5.33 12.04 6.55
CA PRO A 409 -5.40 10.87 7.45
C PRO A 409 -6.77 10.67 8.13
N GLY A 410 -7.73 11.59 7.94
CA GLY A 410 -9.12 11.50 8.40
C GLY A 410 -9.42 12.34 9.66
N SER A 411 -10.71 12.64 9.89
CA SER A 411 -11.26 13.27 11.11
C SER A 411 -11.91 12.25 12.05
N GLY A 412 -11.77 10.96 11.73
CA GLY A 412 -12.35 9.82 12.44
C GLY A 412 -11.40 8.63 12.54
N GLY A 413 -10.14 8.76 12.12
CA GLY A 413 -9.12 8.15 12.96
C GLY A 413 -9.26 8.85 14.30
N THR A 414 -9.21 8.12 15.41
CA THR A 414 -8.63 8.75 16.61
C THR A 414 -7.44 9.53 16.08
N THR A 415 -7.39 10.85 16.31
CA THR A 415 -6.13 11.57 16.24
C THR A 415 -5.12 10.56 16.77
N PRO A 416 -4.09 10.11 16.03
CA PRO A 416 -2.89 9.69 16.73
C PRO A 416 -2.67 10.87 17.66
N PRO A 417 -2.87 10.76 18.98
CA PRO A 417 -2.71 11.91 19.85
C PRO A 417 -1.35 12.50 19.50
N GLY A 418 -1.35 13.74 19.04
CA GLY A 418 -0.47 14.19 17.94
C GLY A 418 1.00 13.74 18.00
N GLY A 419 1.53 13.32 16.85
CA GLY A 419 2.98 13.23 16.60
C GLY A 419 3.28 12.29 15.43
N GLY A 420 4.18 12.67 14.52
CA GLY A 420 4.55 11.87 13.35
C GLY A 420 5.37 10.65 13.73
N GLY A 421 4.69 9.59 14.18
CA GLY A 421 5.33 8.52 14.93
C GLY A 421 5.16 7.09 14.47
N THR A 422 6.22 6.28 14.65
CA THR A 422 6.23 4.82 14.45
C THR A 422 5.34 4.14 15.48
N SER A 423 4.55 3.14 15.09
CA SER A 423 3.69 2.41 16.05
C SER A 423 4.51 1.78 17.18
N ALA A 424 4.15 2.05 18.44
CA ALA A 424 4.77 1.44 19.61
C ALA A 424 4.55 -0.09 19.66
N TYR A 425 3.55 -0.61 18.92
CA TYR A 425 3.23 -2.04 18.85
C TYR A 425 3.97 -2.79 17.74
N SER A 426 4.77 -2.08 16.95
CA SER A 426 5.69 -2.70 15.99
C SER A 426 7.04 -2.96 16.66
N THR A 427 7.79 -3.94 16.16
CA THR A 427 9.18 -4.13 16.61
C THR A 427 10.03 -2.94 16.20
N VAL A 428 10.60 -2.25 17.19
CA VAL A 428 11.51 -1.13 17.02
C VAL A 428 12.94 -1.64 17.19
N GLN A 429 13.77 -1.50 16.16
CA GLN A 429 15.19 -1.85 16.24
C GLN A 429 15.90 -0.85 17.17
N ALA A 430 16.84 -1.33 17.99
CA ALA A 430 17.50 -0.49 18.97
C ALA A 430 18.41 0.55 18.29
N GLU A 431 19.03 0.18 17.17
CA GLU A 431 19.89 1.05 16.38
C GLU A 431 19.12 2.12 15.59
N ASP A 432 17.79 2.00 15.47
CA ASP A 432 16.91 2.99 14.83
C ASP A 432 16.58 4.18 15.77
N TYR A 433 17.47 4.49 16.73
CA TYR A 433 17.30 5.62 17.63
C TYR A 433 17.35 6.95 16.86
N SER A 434 16.48 7.88 17.26
CA SER A 434 16.44 9.26 16.74
C SER A 434 17.50 10.18 17.40
N ALA A 435 17.93 9.83 18.61
CA ALA A 435 19.05 10.46 19.32
C ALA A 435 19.57 9.49 20.39
N GLN A 436 20.81 9.69 20.84
CA GLN A 436 21.41 8.88 21.91
C GLN A 436 22.40 9.70 22.73
N SER A 437 22.78 9.18 23.89
CA SER A 437 23.95 9.62 24.65
C SER A 437 24.72 8.43 25.20
N GLY A 438 26.04 8.40 24.93
CA GLY A 438 26.99 7.42 25.47
C GLY A 438 26.97 6.04 24.82
N THR A 439 26.12 5.81 23.81
CA THR A 439 25.92 4.47 23.24
C THR A 439 26.75 4.23 21.97
N GLN A 440 26.99 2.97 21.63
CA GLN A 440 27.60 2.57 20.35
C GLN A 440 26.81 1.43 19.70
N THR A 441 26.90 1.32 18.38
CA THR A 441 26.29 0.20 17.64
C THR A 441 27.34 -0.81 17.22
N GLU A 442 27.05 -2.09 17.36
CA GLU A 442 27.93 -3.19 16.92
C GLU A 442 27.18 -4.21 16.05
N ALA A 443 27.87 -5.26 15.60
CA ALA A 443 27.27 -6.30 14.79
C ALA A 443 26.49 -7.29 15.67
N CYS A 444 25.21 -7.46 15.37
CA CYS A 444 24.32 -8.31 16.15
C CYS A 444 24.40 -9.76 15.67
N SER A 445 24.67 -10.69 16.58
CA SER A 445 24.66 -12.13 16.29
C SER A 445 23.32 -12.81 16.57
N ASP A 446 22.28 -12.04 16.91
CA ASP A 446 20.94 -12.59 17.11
C ASP A 446 20.32 -13.10 15.80
N THR A 447 19.19 -13.79 15.93
CA THR A 447 18.41 -14.21 14.77
C THR A 447 17.94 -13.00 13.97
N GLY A 448 18.36 -12.91 12.70
CA GLY A 448 18.10 -11.77 11.82
C GLY A 448 19.35 -10.95 11.48
N GLY A 449 20.43 -11.11 12.25
CA GLY A 449 21.66 -10.32 12.08
C GLY A 449 21.42 -8.83 12.30
N GLY A 450 22.14 -7.98 11.56
CA GLY A 450 21.97 -6.53 11.63
C GLY A 450 22.92 -5.88 12.64
N ARG A 451 22.45 -4.81 13.29
CA ARG A 451 23.20 -4.14 14.36
C ARG A 451 22.43 -4.27 15.67
N ASP A 452 23.14 -4.09 16.76
CA ASP A 452 22.55 -3.86 18.07
C ASP A 452 23.18 -2.61 18.68
N VAL A 453 22.61 -2.12 19.78
CA VAL A 453 23.23 -1.05 20.58
C VAL A 453 23.86 -1.69 21.81
N GLY A 454 25.16 -1.45 21.99
CA GLY A 454 25.95 -1.94 23.11
C GLY A 454 26.77 -0.84 23.77
N TYR A 455 27.70 -1.26 24.63
CA TYR A 455 28.51 -0.39 25.50
C TYR A 455 27.64 0.48 26.42
N LEU A 456 26.51 -0.07 26.89
CA LEU A 456 25.50 0.66 27.64
C LEU A 456 25.81 0.62 29.14
N ALA A 457 26.14 1.79 29.70
CA ALA A 457 26.43 2.01 31.11
C ALA A 457 25.38 2.91 31.78
N ALA A 458 25.45 3.01 33.12
CA ALA A 458 24.57 3.89 33.86
C ALA A 458 24.79 5.37 33.45
N GLY A 459 23.71 6.04 33.04
CA GLY A 459 23.73 7.42 32.53
C GLY A 459 23.49 7.53 31.02
N ASP A 460 23.59 6.42 30.29
CA ASP A 460 23.33 6.39 28.86
C ASP A 460 21.83 6.36 28.54
N TRP A 461 21.48 6.76 27.31
CA TRP A 461 20.10 6.68 26.85
C TRP A 461 19.95 6.60 25.34
N LEU A 462 18.84 6.00 24.92
CA LEU A 462 18.37 5.95 23.53
C LEU A 462 17.00 6.63 23.43
N LYS A 463 16.81 7.51 22.45
CA LYS A 463 15.55 8.20 22.16
C LYS A 463 14.94 7.66 20.87
N TYR A 464 13.67 7.30 20.91
CA TYR A 464 12.84 6.96 19.76
C TYR A 464 11.75 8.02 19.64
N ALA A 465 11.92 8.91 18.66
CA ALA A 465 11.02 10.04 18.48
C ALA A 465 9.66 9.56 17.98
N SER A 466 8.61 10.13 18.56
CA SER A 466 7.23 9.87 18.17
C SER A 466 6.92 8.36 18.11
N LEU A 467 6.80 7.64 19.22
CA LEU A 467 6.17 6.31 19.22
C LEU A 467 4.68 6.43 19.51
N ASP A 468 3.85 5.87 18.63
CA ASP A 468 2.40 5.91 18.74
C ASP A 468 1.86 4.71 19.53
N PHE A 469 1.43 4.97 20.77
CA PHE A 469 0.76 4.01 21.64
C PHE A 469 -0.73 3.85 21.32
N GLY A 470 -1.28 4.61 20.37
CA GLY A 470 -2.67 4.56 19.98
C GLY A 470 -3.64 4.87 21.13
N PRO A 471 -4.94 4.56 20.99
CA PRO A 471 -5.96 4.89 22.00
C PRO A 471 -6.03 3.90 23.17
N THR A 472 -5.36 2.76 23.07
CA THR A 472 -5.34 1.71 24.10
C THR A 472 -3.94 1.65 24.68
N ALA A 473 -3.77 1.70 26.00
CA ALA A 473 -2.44 1.59 26.60
C ALA A 473 -1.87 0.17 26.45
N PRO A 474 -0.54 0.02 26.31
CA PRO A 474 0.09 -1.30 26.31
C PRO A 474 0.04 -1.92 27.72
N ALA A 475 0.01 -3.25 27.78
CA ALA A 475 0.11 -4.02 29.00
C ALA A 475 1.56 -4.46 29.29
N GLN A 476 2.35 -4.75 28.25
CA GLN A 476 3.74 -5.16 28.39
C GLN A 476 4.68 -4.39 27.48
N PHE A 477 5.93 -4.31 27.93
CA PHE A 477 7.10 -3.94 27.16
C PHE A 477 8.00 -5.18 27.05
N LEU A 478 8.50 -5.48 25.87
CA LEU A 478 9.45 -6.57 25.65
C LEU A 478 10.71 -6.01 25.03
N ALA A 479 11.87 -6.35 25.57
CA ALA A 479 13.15 -6.02 24.96
C ALA A 479 13.96 -7.29 24.71
N ARG A 480 14.63 -7.33 23.55
CA ARG A 480 15.60 -8.35 23.19
C ARG A 480 16.98 -7.86 23.58
N VAL A 481 17.55 -8.48 24.61
CA VAL A 481 18.74 -7.99 25.31
C VAL A 481 19.77 -9.10 25.49
N ALA A 482 21.04 -8.73 25.57
CA ALA A 482 22.15 -9.60 25.92
C ALA A 482 23.03 -8.92 26.96
N SER A 483 23.60 -9.69 27.88
CA SER A 483 24.47 -9.19 28.94
C SER A 483 25.51 -10.25 29.26
N GLY A 484 26.78 -9.83 29.31
CA GLY A 484 27.92 -10.67 29.71
C GLY A 484 28.54 -10.23 31.04
N VAL A 485 27.79 -9.56 31.91
CA VAL A 485 28.31 -9.07 33.19
C VAL A 485 28.66 -10.20 34.15
N GLY A 486 29.60 -9.92 35.05
CA GLY A 486 29.98 -10.87 36.11
C GLY A 486 28.87 -11.11 37.13
N ALA A 487 28.96 -12.24 37.83
CA ALA A 487 28.00 -12.59 38.88
C ALA A 487 27.89 -11.50 39.96
N GLY A 488 26.65 -11.13 40.32
CA GLY A 488 26.37 -10.08 41.30
C GLY A 488 26.35 -8.66 40.74
N VAL A 489 26.60 -8.48 39.44
CA VAL A 489 26.37 -7.22 38.73
C VAL A 489 24.97 -7.25 38.10
N SER A 490 24.25 -6.15 38.25
CA SER A 490 22.95 -5.92 37.64
C SER A 490 22.85 -4.48 37.15
N GLY A 491 21.85 -4.21 36.33
CA GLY A 491 21.41 -2.87 36.00
C GLY A 491 19.95 -2.88 35.54
N ALA A 492 19.44 -1.68 35.30
CA ALA A 492 18.05 -1.45 34.92
C ALA A 492 17.96 -0.74 33.58
N ILE A 493 17.08 -1.24 32.72
CA ILE A 493 16.57 -0.49 31.57
C ILE A 493 15.24 0.12 31.98
N ARG A 494 15.17 1.44 32.03
CA ARG A 494 13.94 2.17 32.33
C ARG A 494 13.36 2.74 31.05
N VAL A 495 12.08 2.47 30.84
CA VAL A 495 11.32 3.00 29.71
C VAL A 495 10.61 4.27 30.16
N ARG A 496 10.96 5.40 29.57
CA ARG A 496 10.42 6.73 29.91
C ARG A 496 9.80 7.39 28.70
N VAL A 497 8.87 8.33 28.95
CA VAL A 497 8.22 9.11 27.88
C VAL A 497 8.56 10.60 27.98
N ASP A 498 8.60 11.25 26.82
CA ASP A 498 8.79 12.68 26.54
C ASP A 498 10.15 13.29 26.92
N SER A 499 10.90 12.71 27.86
CA SER A 499 12.28 13.10 28.20
C SER A 499 13.04 11.97 28.93
N PRO A 500 14.39 11.99 28.97
CA PRO A 500 15.17 10.97 29.70
C PRO A 500 14.98 11.03 31.22
N THR A 501 14.42 12.11 31.77
CA THR A 501 14.01 12.21 33.18
C THR A 501 12.48 12.22 33.33
N GLY A 502 11.76 11.85 32.28
CA GLY A 502 10.31 11.89 32.21
C GLY A 502 9.66 10.73 32.97
N PRO A 503 8.31 10.64 32.90
CA PRO A 503 7.56 9.55 33.50
C PRO A 503 8.08 8.18 33.06
N GLN A 504 8.44 7.34 34.01
CA GLN A 504 8.73 5.93 33.77
C GLN A 504 7.42 5.16 33.58
N ILE A 505 7.39 4.28 32.57
CA ILE A 505 6.22 3.46 32.22
C ILE A 505 6.50 1.96 32.35
N ALA A 506 7.75 1.52 32.22
CA ALA A 506 8.18 0.13 32.41
C ALA A 506 9.65 0.07 32.85
N GLU A 507 10.07 -1.06 33.40
CA GLU A 507 11.44 -1.31 33.87
C GLU A 507 11.80 -2.79 33.65
N ILE A 508 12.99 -3.03 33.12
CA ILE A 508 13.60 -4.36 33.06
C ILE A 508 14.84 -4.32 33.93
N ASP A 509 14.82 -5.09 35.01
CA ASP A 509 16.02 -5.44 35.76
C ASP A 509 16.66 -6.67 35.12
N LEU A 510 17.96 -6.60 34.86
CA LEU A 510 18.69 -7.73 34.31
C LEU A 510 20.11 -7.83 34.88
N GLY A 511 20.59 -9.08 34.93
CA GLY A 511 21.99 -9.42 35.09
C GLY A 511 22.47 -10.24 33.89
N ASP A 512 23.44 -11.13 34.11
CA ASP A 512 24.01 -11.99 33.07
C ASP A 512 22.95 -12.78 32.29
N THR A 513 23.00 -12.71 30.95
CA THR A 513 22.19 -13.55 30.06
C THR A 513 22.97 -14.72 29.47
N GLY A 514 24.26 -14.84 29.79
CA GLY A 514 25.19 -15.85 29.29
C GLY A 514 26.18 -15.30 28.25
N GLY A 515 26.37 -13.98 28.18
CA GLY A 515 27.34 -13.32 27.29
C GLY A 515 26.76 -12.15 26.50
N TRP A 516 27.65 -11.28 26.01
CA TRP A 516 27.34 -10.02 25.31
C TRP A 516 26.51 -10.17 24.02
N GLN A 517 26.47 -11.36 23.46
CA GLN A 517 25.70 -11.68 22.26
C GLN A 517 24.79 -12.91 22.48
N SER A 518 24.49 -13.21 23.76
CA SER A 518 23.58 -14.27 24.19
C SER A 518 22.19 -13.70 24.48
N TRP A 519 21.40 -13.60 23.42
CA TRP A 519 20.16 -12.83 23.38
C TRP A 519 18.96 -13.51 24.07
N ARG A 520 18.27 -12.77 24.93
CA ARG A 520 17.01 -13.16 25.59
C ARG A 520 15.95 -12.08 25.40
N THR A 521 14.69 -12.49 25.28
CA THR A 521 13.57 -11.54 25.28
C THR A 521 13.03 -11.45 26.70
N VAL A 522 13.12 -10.27 27.31
CA VAL A 522 12.71 -10.04 28.69
C VAL A 522 11.45 -9.16 28.70
N PRO A 523 10.34 -9.65 29.28
CA PRO A 523 9.12 -8.86 29.43
C PRO A 523 9.15 -8.00 30.69
N ALA A 524 8.51 -6.84 30.63
CA ALA A 524 8.19 -5.96 31.74
C ALA A 524 6.73 -5.53 31.68
N ASN A 525 6.09 -5.38 32.84
CA ASN A 525 4.75 -4.83 32.90
C ASN A 525 4.79 -3.32 32.70
N VAL A 526 3.86 -2.80 31.90
CA VAL A 526 3.63 -1.36 31.80
C VAL A 526 2.81 -0.94 33.02
N THR A 527 3.44 -0.20 33.92
CA THR A 527 2.86 0.18 35.22
C THR A 527 2.11 1.51 35.17
N ARG A 528 2.30 2.27 34.09
CA ARG A 528 1.62 3.54 33.86
C ARG A 528 1.01 3.55 32.47
N ALA A 529 -0.32 3.74 32.42
CA ALA A 529 -1.03 3.86 31.17
C ALA A 529 -0.47 5.03 30.34
N VAL A 530 -0.11 4.74 29.10
CA VAL A 530 0.37 5.68 28.10
C VAL A 530 -0.45 5.46 26.84
N THR A 531 -0.96 6.53 26.26
CA THR A 531 -1.72 6.49 25.01
C THR A 531 -1.25 7.62 24.12
N GLY A 532 -1.32 7.37 22.83
CA GLY A 532 -0.88 8.29 21.79
C GLY A 532 0.61 8.45 21.62
N VAL A 533 1.02 9.56 21.00
CA VAL A 533 2.38 9.68 20.49
C VAL A 533 3.30 10.35 21.51
N HIS A 534 4.39 9.66 21.83
CA HIS A 534 5.39 10.12 22.79
C HIS A 534 6.79 9.88 22.27
N ASP A 535 7.74 10.75 22.60
CA ASP A 535 9.15 10.37 22.49
C ASP A 535 9.44 9.32 23.56
N VAL A 536 9.90 8.13 23.18
CA VAL A 536 10.25 7.07 24.13
C VAL A 536 11.74 7.07 24.37
N TYR A 537 12.14 6.99 25.63
CA TYR A 537 13.52 6.90 26.06
C TYR A 537 13.75 5.55 26.73
N LEU A 538 14.81 4.85 26.33
CA LEU A 538 15.40 3.79 27.14
C LEU A 538 16.56 4.41 27.90
N THR A 539 16.48 4.50 29.22
CA THR A 539 17.58 4.95 30.07
C THR A 539 18.21 3.77 30.78
N PHE A 540 19.54 3.80 30.85
CA PHE A 540 20.34 2.73 31.44
C PHE A 540 20.82 3.22 32.80
N GLU A 541 20.47 2.47 33.86
CA GLU A 541 20.62 2.91 35.24
C GLU A 541 21.08 1.74 36.13
N GLU A 542 21.42 2.05 37.38
CA GLU A 542 21.64 1.07 38.46
C GLU A 542 22.75 0.04 38.23
N SER A 543 23.72 0.35 37.37
CA SER A 543 24.97 -0.41 37.20
C SER A 543 26.20 0.46 37.48
N THR A 544 27.31 -0.18 37.85
CA THR A 544 28.63 0.46 38.02
C THR A 544 29.57 0.22 36.82
N VAL A 545 29.10 -0.56 35.84
CA VAL A 545 29.82 -0.94 34.62
C VAL A 545 28.86 -0.94 33.42
N GLU A 546 29.40 -1.03 32.20
CA GLU A 546 28.60 -1.41 31.04
C GLU A 546 27.93 -2.76 31.32
N PHE A 547 26.63 -2.89 31.05
CA PHE A 547 25.88 -4.04 31.54
C PHE A 547 24.90 -4.69 30.57
N VAL A 548 24.61 -4.08 29.43
CA VAL A 548 23.62 -4.63 28.50
C VAL A 548 23.89 -4.22 27.05
N ASN A 549 23.48 -5.07 26.13
CA ASN A 549 23.23 -4.77 24.73
C ASN A 549 21.72 -4.93 24.44
N VAL A 550 21.18 -4.11 23.55
CA VAL A 550 19.77 -4.13 23.13
C VAL A 550 19.70 -4.29 21.61
N ASN A 551 18.95 -5.29 21.15
CA ASN A 551 18.72 -5.55 19.72
C ASN A 551 17.43 -4.86 19.25
N TRP A 552 16.31 -5.13 19.90
CA TRP A 552 15.02 -4.50 19.58
C TRP A 552 14.11 -4.46 20.80
N PHE A 553 13.04 -3.66 20.73
CA PHE A 553 11.94 -3.70 21.69
C PHE A 553 10.58 -3.59 21.01
N THR A 554 9.52 -3.91 21.74
CA THR A 554 8.12 -3.73 21.30
C THR A 554 7.20 -3.59 22.51
N PHE A 555 6.05 -2.95 22.31
CA PHE A 555 4.97 -2.96 23.29
C PHE A 555 3.84 -3.89 22.85
N THR A 556 3.17 -4.53 23.80
CA THR A 556 2.01 -5.41 23.53
C THR A 556 0.83 -5.06 24.41
N ARG A 557 -0.37 -5.37 23.92
CA ARG A 557 -1.64 -5.17 24.63
C ARG A 557 -1.97 -6.31 25.56
#